data_AF-A0A8R7NXT5-F1
#
_entry.id   AF-A0A8R7NXT5-F1
#
_cell.length_a   1.000
_cell.length_b   1.000
_cell.length_c   1.000
_cell.angle_alpha   90.00
_cell.angle_beta   90.00
_cell.angle_gamma   90.00
#
_symmetry.space_group_name_H-M   'P 1'
#
loop_
_entity.id
_entity.type
_entity.pdbx_description
1 polymer ?
#
loop_
_entity_poly.entity_id
_entity_poly.type
_entity_poly.pdbx_seq_one_letter_code
_entity_poly.pdbx_strand_id
1 'polypeptide(L)'
;MRFETFEETKNFYNVYAKHAGFAVREGPKFKTRAYLYCTCHGVYESNVSEANRQRNKTTARTNCGAKMRLKIEKDGTLVVKEIVWEHNHRLQLTPQMLVFLHSHKNFHKTILEYVKYLQFKGIEHAQIMSILGGDDPGSYFLEMNAKDLINMKAKNSRIDDVDDVLKTVNFFREMKAINREFFCDMQLDESDRVKNIFWANASCRGTYQDFGDCVTFDTTYKTNKYHMPLGVFVGTNNHLQTTFFGFALIRDEDAESFRWLFKTFLRCMRGKAPRCILTDQCQAMALAIADVFKNTIHKLCR
;
A
#
# COMPACT_ATOMS: atom_id res chain seq x y z
N MET A 1 -30.69 -27.38 13.75
CA MET A 1 -29.29 -26.91 13.81
C MET A 1 -29.27 -25.49 14.36
N ARG A 2 -28.36 -25.19 15.29
CA ARG A 2 -28.28 -23.92 16.03
C ARG A 2 -26.83 -23.42 16.04
N PHE A 3 -26.66 -22.11 15.92
CA PHE A 3 -25.36 -21.43 15.88
C PHE A 3 -25.35 -20.23 16.83
N GLU A 4 -24.17 -19.86 17.34
CA GLU A 4 -24.00 -18.72 18.22
C GLU A 4 -23.95 -17.42 17.41
N THR A 5 -23.28 -17.46 16.25
CA THR A 5 -23.10 -16.27 15.41
C THR A 5 -23.59 -16.47 13.97
N PHE A 6 -23.91 -15.34 13.32
CA PHE A 6 -24.26 -15.34 11.91
C PHE A 6 -23.08 -15.77 11.03
N GLU A 7 -21.85 -15.43 11.43
CA GLU A 7 -20.63 -15.78 10.69
C GLU A 7 -20.37 -17.29 10.70
N GLU A 8 -20.55 -17.95 11.85
CA GLU A 8 -20.52 -19.43 11.92
C GLU A 8 -21.56 -20.07 11.01
N THR A 9 -22.78 -19.54 11.03
CA THR A 9 -23.88 -20.05 10.20
C THR A 9 -23.57 -19.90 8.72
N LYS A 10 -22.99 -18.75 8.34
CA LYS A 10 -22.55 -18.45 6.98
C LYS A 10 -21.42 -19.37 6.56
N ASN A 11 -20.41 -19.57 7.41
CA ASN A 11 -19.30 -20.48 7.15
C ASN A 11 -19.78 -21.92 6.95
N PHE A 12 -20.68 -22.39 7.81
CA PHE A 12 -21.31 -23.70 7.68
C PHE A 12 -22.00 -23.87 6.32
N TYR A 13 -22.87 -22.92 5.95
CA TYR A 13 -23.59 -23.01 4.68
C TYR A 13 -22.68 -22.82 3.46
N ASN A 14 -21.61 -22.03 3.60
CA ASN A 14 -20.63 -21.83 2.54
C ASN A 14 -19.79 -23.09 2.30
N VAL A 15 -19.47 -23.87 3.35
CA VAL A 15 -18.84 -25.20 3.23
C VAL A 15 -19.75 -26.14 2.44
N TYR A 16 -21.03 -26.22 2.81
CA TYR A 16 -22.01 -26.98 2.02
C TYR A 16 -22.07 -26.50 0.56
N ALA A 17 -22.18 -25.19 0.33
CA ALA A 17 -22.27 -24.62 -1.00
C ALA A 17 -21.02 -24.90 -1.85
N LYS A 18 -19.84 -24.93 -1.22
CA LYS A 18 -18.58 -25.31 -1.87
C LYS A 18 -18.62 -26.76 -2.36
N HIS A 19 -19.08 -27.69 -1.51
CA HIS A 19 -19.25 -29.09 -1.92
C HIS A 19 -20.34 -29.29 -2.98
N ALA A 20 -21.44 -28.53 -2.89
CA ALA A 20 -22.56 -28.62 -3.83
C ALA A 20 -22.30 -27.89 -5.16
N GLY A 21 -21.31 -26.99 -5.21
CA GLY A 21 -20.92 -26.32 -6.46
C GLY A 21 -21.56 -24.94 -6.70
N PHE A 22 -21.96 -24.20 -5.66
CA PHE A 22 -22.52 -22.85 -5.80
C PHE A 22 -21.93 -21.85 -4.82
N ALA A 23 -22.30 -20.58 -5.02
CA ALA A 23 -21.84 -19.45 -4.21
C ALA A 23 -22.94 -18.91 -3.32
N VAL A 24 -22.61 -18.53 -2.09
CA VAL A 24 -23.54 -17.95 -1.12
C VAL A 24 -23.43 -16.43 -1.09
N ARG A 25 -24.57 -15.74 -0.97
CA ARG A 25 -24.67 -14.30 -0.73
C ARG A 25 -25.53 -14.03 0.51
N GLU A 26 -25.15 -13.03 1.29
CA GLU A 26 -25.98 -12.54 2.39
C GLU A 26 -27.26 -11.90 1.85
N GLY A 27 -28.40 -12.34 2.39
CA GLY A 27 -29.70 -11.74 2.17
C GLY A 27 -30.04 -10.71 3.26
N PRO A 28 -31.28 -10.20 3.24
CA PRO A 28 -31.77 -9.29 4.27
C PRO A 28 -31.66 -9.88 5.68
N LYS A 29 -31.29 -9.04 6.64
CA LYS A 29 -31.29 -9.37 8.07
C LYS A 29 -32.39 -8.55 8.74
N PHE A 30 -33.39 -9.24 9.28
CA PHE A 30 -34.49 -8.68 10.04
C PHE A 30 -34.31 -8.99 11.53
N LYS A 31 -35.07 -8.33 12.40
CA LYS A 31 -35.02 -8.55 13.86
C LYS A 31 -35.17 -10.01 14.28
N THR A 32 -35.95 -10.80 13.55
CA THR A 32 -36.30 -12.19 13.90
C THR A 32 -35.80 -13.22 12.88
N ARG A 33 -35.25 -12.77 11.74
CA ARG A 33 -34.95 -13.66 10.61
C ARG A 33 -33.75 -13.17 9.83
N ALA A 34 -32.92 -14.08 9.36
CA ALA A 34 -31.84 -13.77 8.43
C ALA A 34 -31.83 -14.77 7.28
N TYR A 35 -31.28 -14.36 6.15
CA TYR A 35 -31.28 -15.18 4.93
C TYR A 35 -29.88 -15.30 4.34
N LEU A 36 -29.55 -16.50 3.88
CA LEU A 36 -28.41 -16.78 3.03
C LEU A 36 -28.92 -17.34 1.71
N TYR A 37 -28.53 -16.73 0.60
CA TYR A 37 -29.06 -17.03 -0.73
C TYR A 37 -27.99 -17.63 -1.62
N CYS A 38 -28.40 -18.39 -2.63
CA CYS A 38 -27.55 -18.59 -3.80
C CYS A 38 -27.25 -17.23 -4.46
N THR A 39 -26.05 -17.04 -5.01
CA THR A 39 -25.69 -15.82 -5.75
C THR A 39 -26.64 -15.55 -6.94
N CYS A 40 -27.19 -16.62 -7.54
CA CYS A 40 -28.17 -16.56 -8.62
C CYS A 40 -29.61 -16.28 -8.15
N HIS A 41 -29.83 -16.09 -6.84
CA HIS A 41 -31.17 -15.90 -6.25
C HIS A 41 -31.82 -14.57 -6.61
N GLY A 42 -33.12 -14.64 -6.87
CA GLY A 42 -34.01 -13.51 -7.18
C GLY A 42 -33.77 -12.93 -8.57
N VAL A 43 -34.42 -11.82 -8.89
CA VAL A 43 -34.21 -11.04 -10.11
C VAL A 43 -33.33 -9.83 -9.78
N TYR A 44 -32.50 -9.38 -10.72
CA TYR A 44 -31.71 -8.16 -10.54
C TYR A 44 -32.40 -7.02 -11.28
N GLU A 45 -32.74 -5.99 -10.54
CA GLU A 45 -33.24 -4.73 -11.09
C GLU A 45 -32.18 -3.65 -10.86
N SER A 46 -31.82 -2.94 -11.92
CA SER A 46 -30.81 -1.88 -11.89
C SER A 46 -31.44 -0.57 -11.41
N ASN A 47 -30.97 -0.04 -10.28
CA ASN A 47 -31.39 1.29 -9.80
C ASN A 47 -30.75 2.45 -10.59
N VAL A 48 -29.84 2.14 -11.52
CA VAL A 48 -29.14 3.13 -12.35
C VAL A 48 -29.65 3.04 -13.79
N SER A 49 -30.03 4.20 -14.35
CA SER A 49 -30.41 4.31 -15.76
C SER A 49 -29.25 3.93 -16.67
N GLU A 50 -29.57 3.42 -17.86
CA GLU A 50 -28.56 2.98 -18.81
C GLU A 50 -27.59 4.10 -19.22
N ALA A 51 -28.10 5.33 -19.37
CA ALA A 51 -27.30 6.52 -19.66
C ALA A 51 -26.25 6.87 -18.59
N ASN A 52 -26.49 6.49 -17.33
CA ASN A 52 -25.58 6.76 -16.20
C ASN A 52 -24.68 5.55 -15.86
N ARG A 53 -24.73 4.49 -16.66
CA ARG A 53 -24.01 3.24 -16.37
C ARG A 53 -22.53 3.37 -16.77
N GLN A 54 -21.66 3.51 -15.78
CA GLN A 54 -20.20 3.58 -15.99
C GLN A 54 -19.54 2.22 -16.33
N ARG A 55 -20.21 1.09 -16.08
CA ARG A 55 -19.72 -0.25 -16.40
C ARG A 55 -20.85 -1.18 -16.81
N ASN A 56 -20.63 -1.93 -17.89
CA ASN A 56 -21.50 -3.04 -18.28
C ASN A 56 -21.29 -4.20 -17.30
N LYS A 57 -22.29 -4.41 -16.42
CA LYS A 57 -22.34 -5.56 -15.51
C LYS A 57 -23.48 -6.46 -15.92
N THR A 58 -23.18 -7.72 -16.21
CA THR A 58 -24.19 -8.78 -16.33
C THR A 58 -24.50 -9.34 -14.95
N THR A 59 -25.77 -9.65 -14.70
CA THR A 59 -26.20 -10.28 -13.45
C THR A 59 -26.10 -11.79 -13.57
N ALA A 60 -25.61 -12.45 -12.53
CA ALA A 60 -25.69 -13.92 -12.41
C ALA A 60 -27.06 -14.40 -11.90
N ARG A 61 -27.99 -13.47 -11.62
CA ARG A 61 -29.31 -13.80 -11.09
C ARG A 61 -30.19 -14.47 -12.14
N THR A 62 -30.63 -15.68 -11.85
CA THR A 62 -31.53 -16.50 -12.70
C THR A 62 -32.88 -16.72 -12.05
N ASN A 63 -33.24 -15.94 -11.02
CA ASN A 63 -34.39 -16.21 -10.15
C ASN A 63 -34.30 -17.56 -9.42
N CYS A 64 -33.09 -17.97 -9.03
CA CYS A 64 -32.87 -19.20 -8.27
C CYS A 64 -33.60 -19.19 -6.93
N GLY A 65 -34.26 -20.29 -6.56
CA GLY A 65 -34.98 -20.42 -5.28
C GLY A 65 -34.10 -20.80 -4.08
N ALA A 66 -32.91 -21.35 -4.33
CA ALA A 66 -32.04 -21.92 -3.29
C ALA A 66 -31.66 -20.89 -2.22
N LYS A 67 -31.93 -21.23 -0.96
CA LYS A 67 -31.76 -20.36 0.20
C LYS A 67 -31.69 -21.16 1.50
N MET A 68 -31.08 -20.56 2.52
CA MET A 68 -31.20 -20.95 3.92
C MET A 68 -31.82 -19.80 4.71
N ARG A 69 -32.92 -20.08 5.42
CA ARG A 69 -33.60 -19.15 6.31
C ARG A 69 -33.28 -19.48 7.77
N LEU A 70 -32.83 -18.45 8.48
CA LEU A 70 -32.52 -18.49 9.89
C LEU A 70 -33.62 -17.79 10.69
N LYS A 71 -33.93 -18.33 11.86
CA LYS A 71 -34.70 -17.66 12.91
C LYS A 71 -33.71 -17.18 13.96
N ILE A 72 -33.81 -15.91 14.33
CA ILE A 72 -33.03 -15.32 15.42
C ILE A 72 -33.87 -15.48 16.70
N GLU A 73 -33.32 -16.18 17.68
CA GLU A 73 -33.94 -16.36 18.98
C GLU A 73 -33.70 -15.14 19.89
N LYS A 74 -34.44 -15.05 20.99
CA LYS A 74 -34.35 -13.91 21.94
C LYS A 74 -32.97 -13.77 22.58
N ASP A 75 -32.24 -14.88 22.70
CA ASP A 75 -30.87 -14.92 23.22
C ASP A 75 -29.81 -14.60 22.14
N GLY A 76 -30.23 -14.21 20.93
CA GLY A 76 -29.34 -13.84 19.82
C GLY A 76 -28.83 -15.02 18.99
N THR A 77 -29.04 -16.26 19.43
CA THR A 77 -28.63 -17.45 18.67
C THR A 77 -29.47 -17.62 17.40
N LEU A 78 -28.89 -18.29 16.39
CA LEU A 78 -29.52 -18.51 15.11
C LEU A 78 -29.89 -19.97 14.91
N VAL A 79 -31.16 -20.24 14.61
CA VAL A 79 -31.68 -21.58 14.34
C VAL A 79 -32.06 -21.69 12.87
N VAL A 80 -31.57 -22.73 12.19
CA VAL A 80 -31.95 -23.01 10.80
C VAL A 80 -33.40 -23.47 10.78
N LYS A 81 -34.27 -22.71 10.10
CA LYS A 81 -35.72 -22.98 10.02
C LYS A 81 -36.14 -23.62 8.70
N GLU A 82 -35.45 -23.29 7.61
CA GLU A 82 -35.79 -23.77 6.27
C GLU A 82 -34.55 -23.74 5.39
N ILE A 83 -34.35 -24.78 4.59
CA ILE A 83 -33.38 -24.83 3.51
C ILE A 83 -34.11 -25.27 2.25
N VAL A 84 -33.94 -24.50 1.17
CA VAL A 84 -34.39 -24.85 -0.18
C VAL A 84 -33.16 -25.24 -0.97
N TRP A 85 -33.12 -26.48 -1.45
CA TRP A 85 -31.95 -27.08 -2.09
C TRP A 85 -31.99 -26.97 -3.60
N GLU A 86 -33.16 -26.77 -4.19
CA GLU A 86 -33.36 -26.79 -5.63
C GLU A 86 -32.77 -25.55 -6.31
N HIS A 87 -31.94 -25.81 -7.32
CA HIS A 87 -31.37 -24.78 -8.18
C HIS A 87 -31.97 -24.88 -9.59
N ASN A 88 -32.15 -23.72 -10.23
CA ASN A 88 -32.61 -23.61 -11.62
C ASN A 88 -31.48 -23.30 -12.61
N HIS A 89 -30.24 -23.47 -12.16
CA HIS A 89 -29.04 -23.25 -12.95
C HIS A 89 -28.05 -24.37 -12.67
N ARG A 90 -27.12 -24.57 -13.61
CA ARG A 90 -26.06 -25.56 -13.45
C ARG A 90 -25.17 -25.18 -12.26
N LEU A 91 -24.84 -26.18 -11.44
CA LEU A 91 -23.84 -26.07 -10.38
C LEU A 91 -22.46 -26.38 -10.94
N GLN A 92 -21.43 -25.78 -10.36
CA GLN A 92 -20.05 -26.02 -10.75
C GLN A 92 -19.65 -27.43 -10.33
N LEU A 93 -19.18 -28.22 -11.30
CA LEU A 93 -18.93 -29.65 -11.09
C LEU A 93 -17.51 -29.93 -10.60
N THR A 94 -16.59 -28.97 -10.76
CA THR A 94 -15.19 -29.18 -10.45
C THR A 94 -14.69 -28.14 -9.44
N PRO A 95 -13.84 -28.54 -8.48
CA PRO A 95 -13.21 -27.61 -7.53
C PRO A 95 -12.48 -26.45 -8.22
N GLN A 96 -11.91 -26.69 -9.41
CA GLN A 96 -11.23 -25.69 -10.23
C GLN A 96 -12.14 -24.54 -10.67
N MET A 97 -13.45 -24.76 -10.81
CA MET A 97 -14.40 -23.71 -11.19
C MET A 97 -14.84 -22.86 -9.99
N LEU A 98 -14.68 -23.37 -8.76
CA LEU A 98 -15.11 -22.68 -7.53
C LEU A 98 -14.26 -21.44 -7.22
N VAL A 99 -13.03 -21.38 -7.72
CA VAL A 99 -12.13 -20.22 -7.58
C VAL A 99 -12.65 -18.93 -8.22
N PHE A 100 -13.62 -19.04 -9.13
CA PHE A 100 -14.26 -17.87 -9.73
C PHE A 100 -15.43 -17.35 -8.89
N LEU A 101 -15.91 -18.15 -7.92
CA LEU A 101 -17.02 -17.82 -7.07
C LEU A 101 -16.56 -16.97 -5.88
N HIS A 102 -17.08 -15.75 -5.78
CA HIS A 102 -16.63 -14.78 -4.79
C HIS A 102 -16.76 -15.25 -3.33
N SER A 103 -17.80 -16.01 -3.00
CA SER A 103 -18.03 -16.51 -1.64
C SER A 103 -16.94 -17.46 -1.15
N HIS A 104 -16.17 -18.06 -2.06
CA HIS A 104 -15.11 -19.03 -1.74
C HIS A 104 -13.73 -18.38 -1.70
N LYS A 105 -13.62 -17.08 -2.01
CA LYS A 105 -12.35 -16.33 -2.01
C LYS A 105 -11.93 -15.84 -0.63
N ASN A 106 -11.94 -16.74 0.35
CA ASN A 106 -11.54 -16.47 1.73
C ASN A 106 -10.13 -16.99 1.96
N PHE A 107 -9.13 -16.16 1.65
CA PHE A 107 -7.73 -16.54 1.79
C PHE A 107 -7.26 -16.45 3.24
N HIS A 108 -6.44 -17.42 3.65
CA HIS A 108 -5.83 -17.41 4.97
C HIS A 108 -4.93 -16.17 5.14
N LYS A 109 -4.95 -15.58 6.35
CA LYS A 109 -4.19 -14.35 6.64
C LYS A 109 -2.70 -14.46 6.32
N THR A 110 -2.09 -15.62 6.60
CA THR A 110 -0.68 -15.90 6.30
C THR A 110 -0.36 -15.80 4.80
N ILE A 111 -1.27 -16.23 3.93
CA ILE A 111 -1.09 -16.11 2.47
C ILE A 111 -1.11 -14.63 2.07
N LEU A 112 -2.04 -13.86 2.63
CA LEU A 112 -2.14 -12.43 2.36
C LEU A 112 -0.87 -11.67 2.80
N GLU A 113 -0.34 -12.02 3.97
CA GLU A 113 0.92 -11.45 4.48
C GLU A 113 2.12 -11.85 3.61
N TYR A 114 2.18 -13.10 3.16
CA TYR A 114 3.24 -13.57 2.28
C TYR A 114 3.20 -12.91 0.90
N VAL A 115 2.01 -12.73 0.32
CA VAL A 115 1.82 -11.94 -0.91
C VAL A 115 2.30 -10.51 -0.73
N LYS A 116 1.97 -9.87 0.41
CA LYS A 116 2.42 -8.52 0.72
C LYS A 116 3.95 -8.46 0.82
N TYR A 117 4.57 -9.45 1.46
CA TYR A 117 6.03 -9.55 1.55
C TYR A 117 6.69 -9.72 0.17
N LEU A 118 6.18 -10.61 -0.68
CA LEU A 118 6.71 -10.80 -2.04
C LEU A 118 6.55 -9.55 -2.90
N GLN A 119 5.42 -8.84 -2.77
CA GLN A 119 5.20 -7.55 -3.41
C GLN A 119 6.21 -6.51 -2.91
N PHE A 120 6.47 -6.45 -1.61
CA PHE A 120 7.47 -5.56 -1.03
C PHE A 120 8.89 -5.86 -1.54
N LYS A 121 9.20 -7.13 -1.79
CA LYS A 121 10.47 -7.57 -2.41
C LYS A 121 10.54 -7.31 -3.92
N GLY A 122 9.52 -6.71 -4.53
CA GLY A 122 9.51 -6.39 -5.96
C GLY A 122 9.33 -7.60 -6.87
N ILE A 123 8.88 -8.74 -6.33
CA ILE A 123 8.68 -9.96 -7.13
C ILE A 123 7.54 -9.76 -8.14
N GLU A 124 7.78 -10.18 -9.38
CA GLU A 124 6.81 -10.01 -10.45
C GLU A 124 5.54 -10.83 -10.22
N HIS A 125 4.42 -10.35 -10.78
CA HIS A 125 3.12 -11.01 -10.61
C HIS A 125 3.14 -12.48 -11.05
N ALA A 126 3.76 -12.79 -12.20
CA ALA A 126 3.84 -14.15 -12.71
C ALA A 126 4.65 -15.08 -11.79
N GLN A 127 5.74 -14.56 -11.22
CA GLN A 127 6.57 -15.30 -10.27
C GLN A 127 5.82 -15.55 -8.95
N ILE A 128 5.10 -14.55 -8.43
CA ILE A 128 4.25 -14.75 -7.25
C ILE A 128 3.19 -15.82 -7.53
N MET A 129 2.53 -15.79 -8.69
CA MET A 129 1.57 -16.83 -9.07
C MET A 129 2.21 -18.22 -9.13
N SER A 130 3.43 -18.34 -9.66
CA SER A 130 4.17 -19.60 -9.69
C SER A 130 4.55 -20.09 -8.29
N ILE A 131 5.09 -19.22 -7.43
CA ILE A 131 5.42 -19.54 -6.03
C ILE A 131 4.19 -20.04 -5.27
N LEU A 132 3.03 -19.44 -5.53
CA LEU A 132 1.78 -19.79 -4.87
C LEU A 132 1.05 -20.99 -5.49
N GLY A 133 1.31 -21.30 -6.77
CA GLY A 133 0.67 -22.39 -7.52
C GLY A 133 1.37 -23.74 -7.40
N GLY A 134 2.67 -23.76 -7.04
CA GLY A 134 3.51 -24.96 -7.03
C GLY A 134 3.85 -25.45 -8.44
N ASP A 135 4.31 -26.71 -8.55
CA ASP A 135 4.78 -27.33 -9.81
C ASP A 135 3.66 -27.78 -10.76
N ASP A 136 2.39 -27.55 -10.42
CA ASP A 136 1.24 -28.02 -11.21
C ASP A 136 0.60 -26.86 -11.99
N PRO A 137 0.73 -26.82 -13.34
CA PRO A 137 0.14 -25.78 -14.17
C PRO A 137 -1.39 -25.87 -14.13
N GLY A 138 -2.02 -25.02 -13.33
CA GLY A 138 -3.47 -25.03 -13.12
C GLY A 138 -3.91 -25.51 -11.73
N SER A 139 -2.94 -25.79 -10.85
CA SER A 139 -3.18 -25.95 -9.43
C SER A 139 -3.65 -24.62 -8.85
N TYR A 140 -4.96 -24.56 -8.61
CA TYR A 140 -5.58 -23.58 -7.76
C TYR A 140 -5.32 -23.90 -6.28
N PHE A 141 -4.10 -24.28 -5.90
CA PHE A 141 -3.75 -24.71 -4.53
C PHE A 141 -4.22 -23.71 -3.46
N LEU A 142 -4.32 -22.42 -3.83
CA LEU A 142 -4.74 -21.35 -2.94
C LEU A 142 -6.12 -20.77 -3.26
N GLU A 143 -6.94 -21.43 -4.08
CA GLU A 143 -8.28 -20.96 -4.47
C GLU A 143 -8.26 -19.54 -5.10
N MET A 144 -7.09 -19.10 -5.56
CA MET A 144 -6.81 -17.75 -6.01
C MET A 144 -6.56 -17.74 -7.52
N ASN A 145 -7.27 -16.89 -8.25
CA ASN A 145 -6.94 -16.63 -9.66
C ASN A 145 -6.04 -15.40 -9.79
N ALA A 146 -5.44 -15.22 -10.97
CA ALA A 146 -4.55 -14.09 -11.26
C ALA A 146 -5.21 -12.72 -10.99
N LYS A 147 -6.52 -12.59 -11.25
CA LYS A 147 -7.24 -11.33 -11.02
C LYS A 147 -7.36 -11.01 -9.53
N ASP A 148 -7.53 -12.02 -8.68
CA ASP A 148 -7.56 -11.84 -7.23
C ASP A 148 -6.22 -11.32 -6.71
N LEU A 149 -5.11 -11.89 -7.17
CA LEU A 149 -3.78 -11.39 -6.80
C LEU A 149 -3.55 -9.95 -7.29
N ILE A 150 -3.98 -9.60 -8.51
CA ILE A 150 -3.92 -8.21 -9.00
C ILE A 150 -4.73 -7.28 -8.09
N ASN A 151 -5.95 -7.67 -7.73
CA ASN A 151 -6.82 -6.87 -6.87
C ASN A 151 -6.23 -6.74 -5.46
N MET A 152 -5.60 -7.79 -4.92
CA MET A 152 -4.89 -7.73 -3.64
C MET A 152 -3.69 -6.81 -3.69
N LYS A 153 -2.82 -6.94 -4.70
CA LYS A 153 -1.65 -6.05 -4.85
C LYS A 153 -2.09 -4.58 -4.95
N ALA A 154 -3.15 -4.31 -5.71
CA ALA A 154 -3.74 -2.98 -5.80
C ALA A 154 -4.32 -2.50 -4.46
N LYS A 155 -5.00 -3.37 -3.70
CA LYS A 155 -5.50 -3.07 -2.36
C LYS A 155 -4.36 -2.77 -1.39
N ASN A 156 -3.29 -3.57 -1.40
CA ASN A 156 -2.11 -3.37 -0.58
C ASN A 156 -1.48 -2.01 -0.87
N SER A 157 -1.26 -1.68 -2.14
CA SER A 157 -0.76 -0.37 -2.55
C SER A 157 -1.64 0.77 -2.02
N ARG A 158 -2.97 0.68 -2.19
CA ARG A 158 -3.89 1.69 -1.64
C ARG A 158 -3.80 1.84 -0.12
N ILE A 159 -3.69 0.72 0.61
CA ILE A 159 -3.54 0.76 2.08
C ILE A 159 -2.20 1.38 2.45
N ASP A 160 -1.15 1.06 1.69
CA ASP A 160 0.17 1.61 1.94
C ASP A 160 0.21 3.12 1.70
N ASP A 161 -0.58 3.59 0.72
CA ASP A 161 -0.74 4.99 0.31
C ASP A 161 -1.52 5.89 1.27
N VAL A 162 -2.45 5.35 2.06
CA VAL A 162 -3.37 6.16 2.89
C VAL A 162 -2.65 6.83 4.07
N ASP A 163 -1.51 6.29 4.49
CA ASP A 163 -0.85 6.67 5.74
C ASP A 163 0.69 6.77 5.61
N ASP A 164 1.18 6.96 4.40
CA ASP A 164 2.60 6.94 4.07
C ASP A 164 3.40 8.06 4.76
N VAL A 165 2.83 9.27 4.86
CA VAL A 165 3.42 10.40 5.60
C VAL A 165 3.50 10.06 7.08
N LEU A 166 2.43 9.52 7.68
CA LEU A 166 2.44 9.17 9.10
C LEU A 166 3.43 8.03 9.40
N LYS A 167 3.50 7.02 8.53
CA LYS A 167 4.52 5.96 8.62
C LYS A 167 5.93 6.53 8.57
N THR A 168 6.19 7.49 7.68
CA THR A 168 7.49 8.18 7.58
C THR A 168 7.81 8.95 8.86
N VAL A 169 6.84 9.68 9.41
CA VAL A 169 6.99 10.41 10.69
C VAL A 169 7.26 9.46 11.85
N ASN A 170 6.52 8.34 11.92
CA ASN A 170 6.72 7.33 12.96
C ASN A 170 8.10 6.65 12.84
N PHE A 171 8.52 6.31 11.63
CA PHE A 171 9.86 5.80 11.37
C PHE A 171 10.95 6.77 11.85
N PHE A 172 10.85 8.07 11.54
CA PHE A 172 11.81 9.05 12.02
C PHE A 172 11.79 9.21 13.55
N ARG A 173 10.61 9.13 14.18
CA ARG A 173 10.48 9.15 15.64
C ARG A 173 11.17 7.94 16.27
N GLU A 174 11.00 6.75 15.71
CA GLU A 174 11.68 5.53 16.14
C GLU A 174 13.20 5.63 15.97
N MET A 175 13.66 6.07 14.79
CA MET A 175 15.10 6.27 14.52
C MET A 175 15.74 7.26 15.49
N LYS A 176 15.04 8.35 15.83
CA LYS A 176 15.48 9.33 16.82
C LYS A 176 15.48 8.79 18.26
N ALA A 177 14.56 7.88 18.58
CA ALA A 177 14.52 7.20 19.87
C ALA A 177 15.68 6.20 20.02
N ILE A 178 16.02 5.48 18.94
CA ILE A 178 17.16 4.54 18.90
C ILE A 178 18.49 5.31 18.96
N ASN A 179 18.60 6.41 18.22
CA ASN A 179 19.83 7.20 18.16
C ASN A 179 19.52 8.70 18.21
N ARG A 180 19.90 9.35 19.32
CA ARG A 180 19.70 10.80 19.53
C ARG A 180 20.43 11.68 18.51
N GLU A 181 21.48 11.17 17.87
CA GLU A 181 22.21 11.88 16.82
C GLU A 181 21.54 11.76 15.43
N PHE A 182 20.52 10.92 15.26
CA PHE A 182 19.66 10.95 14.08
C PHE A 182 18.95 12.31 13.99
N PHE A 183 19.08 12.95 12.84
CA PHE A 183 18.47 14.26 12.60
C PHE A 183 17.45 14.15 11.47
N CYS A 184 16.28 14.74 11.67
CA CYS A 184 15.29 14.92 10.63
C CYS A 184 14.59 16.27 10.81
N ASP A 185 14.14 16.85 9.71
CA ASP A 185 13.22 17.99 9.71
C ASP A 185 12.26 17.91 8.52
N MET A 186 11.08 18.50 8.67
CA MET A 186 10.01 18.45 7.68
C MET A 186 9.36 19.82 7.54
N GLN A 187 9.31 20.32 6.31
CA GLN A 187 8.61 21.54 5.95
C GLN A 187 7.21 21.20 5.44
N LEU A 188 6.21 21.86 6.01
CA LEU A 188 4.84 21.83 5.49
C LEU A 188 4.56 23.07 4.65
N ASP A 189 3.61 22.98 3.73
CA ASP A 189 3.05 24.13 3.05
C ASP A 189 1.85 24.72 3.80
N GLU A 190 1.25 25.76 3.23
CA GLU A 190 0.10 26.49 3.80
C GLU A 190 -1.16 25.62 4.01
N SER A 191 -1.22 24.44 3.38
CA SER A 191 -2.32 23.47 3.50
C SER A 191 -1.95 22.28 4.38
N ASP A 192 -0.91 22.39 5.21
CA ASP A 192 -0.36 21.31 6.04
C ASP A 192 0.09 20.06 5.25
N ARG A 193 0.40 20.22 3.96
CA ARG A 193 0.96 19.13 3.15
C ARG A 193 2.47 19.17 3.22
N VAL A 194 3.09 17.99 3.25
CA VAL A 194 4.55 17.89 3.22
C VAL A 194 5.09 18.52 1.94
N LYS A 195 5.95 19.52 2.12
CA LYS A 195 6.67 20.20 1.04
C LYS A 195 8.07 19.61 0.90
N ASN A 196 8.85 19.60 1.98
CA ASN A 196 10.23 19.12 1.96
C ASN A 196 10.53 18.25 3.19
N ILE A 197 11.38 17.25 3.03
CA ILE A 197 11.84 16.37 4.11
C ILE A 197 13.36 16.33 4.04
N PHE A 198 14.04 16.45 5.18
CA PHE A 198 15.48 16.23 5.30
C PHE A 198 15.76 15.22 6.41
N TRP A 199 16.73 14.33 6.20
CA TRP A 199 17.23 13.46 7.26
C TRP A 199 18.72 13.12 7.09
N ALA A 200 19.36 12.84 8.21
CA ALA A 200 20.74 12.37 8.28
C ALA A 200 20.93 11.43 9.46
N ASN A 201 21.61 10.30 9.22
CA ASN A 201 22.01 9.40 10.28
C ASN A 201 23.18 9.98 11.10
N ALA A 202 23.39 9.45 12.29
CA ALA A 202 24.52 9.83 13.15
C ALA A 202 25.87 9.68 12.44
N SER A 203 26.03 8.61 11.64
CA SER A 203 27.22 8.38 10.82
C SER A 203 27.44 9.48 9.79
N CYS A 204 26.39 9.93 9.08
CA CYS A 204 26.47 11.02 8.12
C CYS A 204 26.92 12.34 8.77
N ARG A 205 26.46 12.62 9.99
CA ARG A 205 26.87 13.81 10.75
C ARG A 205 28.30 13.70 11.25
N GLY A 206 28.71 12.50 11.68
CA GLY A 206 30.08 12.21 12.10
C GLY A 206 31.06 12.36 10.94
N THR A 207 30.79 11.71 9.81
CA THR A 207 31.67 11.78 8.63
C THR A 207 31.76 13.18 8.05
N TYR A 208 30.70 13.99 8.14
CA TYR A 208 30.77 15.40 7.73
C TYR A 208 31.75 16.23 8.59
N GLN A 209 31.94 15.88 9.86
CA GLN A 209 32.93 16.58 10.69
C GLN A 209 34.36 16.39 10.16
N ASP A 210 34.66 15.21 9.64
CA ASP A 210 36.00 14.88 9.13
C ASP A 210 36.18 15.26 7.66
N PHE A 211 35.15 15.07 6.84
CA PHE A 211 35.24 15.10 5.37
C PHE A 211 34.31 16.12 4.69
N GLY A 212 33.64 16.98 5.46
CA GLY A 212 32.62 17.92 4.96
C GLY A 212 33.16 19.19 4.27
N ASP A 213 34.46 19.29 4.00
CA ASP A 213 35.07 20.48 3.40
C ASP A 213 34.64 20.69 1.95
N CYS A 214 34.54 19.61 1.17
CA CYS A 214 34.07 19.63 -0.21
C CYS A 214 32.84 18.74 -0.34
N VAL A 215 31.71 19.33 -0.73
CA VAL A 215 30.42 18.64 -0.84
C VAL A 215 29.91 18.75 -2.26
N THR A 216 29.44 17.63 -2.82
CA THR A 216 28.59 17.62 -3.99
C THR A 216 27.14 17.46 -3.54
N PHE A 217 26.26 18.28 -4.08
CA PHE A 217 24.83 18.12 -3.92
C PHE A 217 24.19 17.90 -5.29
N ASP A 218 23.41 16.84 -5.39
CA ASP A 218 22.69 16.47 -6.61
C ASP A 218 21.26 16.06 -6.27
N THR A 219 20.33 16.38 -7.16
CA THR A 219 18.93 15.98 -7.09
C THR A 219 18.65 14.96 -8.18
N THR A 220 18.41 13.72 -7.75
CA THR A 220 18.10 12.62 -8.67
C THR A 220 16.65 12.69 -9.18
N TYR A 221 16.40 12.03 -10.31
CA TYR A 221 15.11 12.05 -11.00
C TYR A 221 13.94 11.59 -10.11
N LYS A 222 12.76 12.19 -10.36
CA LYS A 222 11.47 12.08 -9.64
C LYS A 222 10.84 10.67 -9.66
N THR A 223 11.58 9.69 -9.16
CA THR A 223 11.28 8.25 -9.26
C THR A 223 10.34 7.73 -8.18
N ASN A 224 10.06 8.52 -7.13
CA ASN A 224 9.02 8.17 -6.16
C ASN A 224 7.62 8.50 -6.68
N LYS A 225 6.61 7.89 -6.05
CA LYS A 225 5.19 8.06 -6.38
C LYS A 225 4.72 9.51 -6.35
N TYR A 226 5.36 10.36 -5.54
CA TYR A 226 5.04 11.78 -5.37
C TYR A 226 5.77 12.68 -6.35
N HIS A 227 6.58 12.11 -7.24
CA HIS A 227 7.44 12.83 -8.16
C HIS A 227 8.31 13.89 -7.46
N MET A 228 8.76 13.60 -6.24
CA MET A 228 9.67 14.45 -5.48
C MET A 228 11.12 14.10 -5.82
N PRO A 229 11.98 15.05 -6.22
CA PRO A 229 13.41 14.80 -6.36
C PRO A 229 14.03 14.35 -5.04
N LEU A 230 14.92 13.37 -5.11
CA LEU A 230 15.76 12.97 -3.98
C LEU A 230 17.09 13.72 -4.10
N GLY A 231 17.27 14.71 -3.23
CA GLY A 231 18.52 15.42 -3.01
C GLY A 231 19.47 14.63 -2.12
N VAL A 232 20.74 14.56 -2.51
CA VAL A 232 21.77 13.83 -1.76
C VAL A 232 22.98 14.72 -1.55
N PHE A 233 23.42 14.85 -0.30
CA PHE A 233 24.69 15.48 0.05
C PHE A 233 25.79 14.42 0.14
N VAL A 234 26.80 14.58 -0.70
CA VAL A 234 27.87 13.59 -0.87
C VAL A 234 29.23 14.28 -0.78
N GLY A 235 30.23 13.58 -0.28
CA GLY A 235 31.64 13.97 -0.38
C GLY A 235 32.53 12.76 -0.60
N THR A 236 33.82 12.94 -0.36
CA THR A 236 34.82 11.88 -0.44
C THR A 236 35.64 11.82 0.84
N ASN A 237 35.96 10.60 1.28
CA ASN A 237 36.89 10.42 2.40
C ASN A 237 38.35 10.36 1.92
N ASN A 238 39.29 10.17 2.86
CA ASN A 238 40.74 10.10 2.56
C ASN A 238 41.15 8.90 1.66
N HIS A 239 40.25 7.95 1.43
CA HIS A 239 40.44 6.81 0.52
C HIS A 239 39.73 7.00 -0.82
N LEU A 240 39.27 8.22 -1.13
CA LEU A 240 38.51 8.56 -2.34
C LEU A 240 37.18 7.79 -2.46
N GLN A 241 36.64 7.32 -1.34
CA GLN A 241 35.35 6.63 -1.32
C GLN A 241 34.22 7.64 -1.10
N THR A 242 33.11 7.41 -1.80
CA THR A 242 31.88 8.17 -1.66
C THR A 242 31.36 8.12 -0.23
N THR A 243 31.08 9.28 0.34
CA THR A 243 30.58 9.42 1.71
C THR A 243 29.31 10.26 1.72
N PHE A 244 28.24 9.76 2.34
CA PHE A 244 26.95 10.46 2.41
C PHE A 244 26.87 11.32 3.66
N PHE A 245 26.40 12.55 3.50
CA PHE A 245 26.23 13.52 4.59
C PHE A 245 24.76 13.80 4.92
N GLY A 246 23.84 13.48 4.03
CA GLY A 246 22.41 13.64 4.28
C GLY A 246 21.59 13.49 3.03
N PHE A 247 20.28 13.38 3.23
CA PHE A 247 19.32 13.15 2.16
C PHE A 247 18.14 14.09 2.33
N ALA A 248 17.49 14.41 1.21
CA ALA A 248 16.29 15.23 1.20
C ALA A 248 15.31 14.79 0.13
N LEU A 249 14.02 14.86 0.45
CA LEU A 249 12.95 14.85 -0.54
C LEU A 249 12.45 16.27 -0.69
N ILE A 250 12.51 16.78 -1.91
CA ILE A 250 12.11 18.16 -2.23
C ILE A 250 10.87 18.06 -3.12
N ARG A 251 9.86 18.90 -2.92
CA ARG A 251 8.69 18.91 -3.82
C ARG A 251 8.91 19.83 -5.01
N ASP A 252 9.37 21.05 -4.71
CA ASP A 252 9.50 22.15 -5.66
C ASP A 252 10.99 22.49 -5.81
N GLU A 253 11.54 22.43 -7.03
CA GLU A 253 12.95 22.76 -7.32
C GLU A 253 13.16 24.28 -7.44
N ASP A 254 12.61 25.03 -6.47
CA ASP A 254 12.69 26.48 -6.38
C ASP A 254 13.73 26.96 -5.35
N ALA A 255 14.11 28.23 -5.44
CA ALA A 255 15.14 28.80 -4.57
C ALA A 255 14.72 28.79 -3.08
N GLU A 256 13.43 28.88 -2.77
CA GLU A 256 12.95 28.85 -1.38
C GLU A 256 13.09 27.47 -0.75
N SER A 257 12.77 26.42 -1.50
CA SER A 257 12.89 25.03 -1.07
C SER A 257 14.35 24.66 -0.87
N PHE A 258 15.24 25.07 -1.78
CA PHE A 258 16.68 24.90 -1.58
C PHE A 258 17.22 25.74 -0.41
N ARG A 259 16.70 26.96 -0.18
CA ARG A 259 17.06 27.76 1.01
C ARG A 259 16.68 27.05 2.30
N TRP A 260 15.47 26.50 2.39
CA TRP A 260 15.06 25.70 3.54
C TRP A 260 15.97 24.49 3.71
N LEU A 261 16.27 23.78 2.62
CA LEU A 261 17.12 22.61 2.64
C LEU A 261 18.52 22.92 3.14
N PHE A 262 19.21 23.91 2.57
CA PHE A 262 20.57 24.25 2.94
C PHE A 262 20.66 24.81 4.37
N LYS A 263 19.66 25.57 4.84
CA LYS A 263 19.57 25.99 6.25
C LYS A 263 19.42 24.80 7.18
N THR A 264 18.59 23.83 6.80
CA THR A 264 18.35 22.61 7.56
C THR A 264 19.60 21.73 7.60
N PHE A 265 20.29 21.57 6.47
CA PHE A 265 21.58 20.88 6.40
C PHE A 265 22.62 21.55 7.32
N LEU A 266 22.76 22.88 7.25
CA LEU A 266 23.67 23.63 8.11
C LEU A 266 23.39 23.41 9.60
N ARG A 267 22.10 23.42 9.99
CA ARG A 267 21.67 23.14 11.37
C ARG A 267 21.99 21.70 11.77
N CYS A 268 21.73 20.72 10.89
CA CYS A 268 22.08 19.32 11.11
C CYS A 268 23.59 19.16 11.39
N MET A 269 24.42 19.89 10.64
CA MET A 269 25.88 19.92 10.75
C MET A 269 26.42 20.87 11.80
N ARG A 270 25.58 21.30 12.76
CA ARG A 270 25.96 22.13 13.92
C ARG A 270 26.58 23.46 13.51
N GLY A 271 26.13 24.03 12.40
CA GLY A 271 26.60 25.33 11.89
C GLY A 271 27.89 25.27 11.08
N LYS A 272 28.49 24.10 10.87
CA LYS A 272 29.66 23.93 10.00
C LYS A 272 29.21 23.93 8.53
N ALA A 273 29.50 25.00 7.81
CA ALA A 273 29.29 25.09 6.36
C ALA A 273 30.47 24.45 5.60
N PRO A 274 30.23 23.90 4.39
CA PRO A 274 31.31 23.36 3.57
C PRO A 274 32.22 24.49 3.07
N ARG A 275 33.48 24.20 2.77
CA ARG A 275 34.39 25.18 2.15
C ARG A 275 34.08 25.34 0.67
N CYS A 276 33.75 24.23 0.01
CA CYS A 276 33.36 24.18 -1.39
C CYS A 276 32.10 23.33 -1.56
N ILE A 277 31.16 23.81 -2.38
CA ILE A 277 30.00 23.02 -2.80
C ILE A 277 29.93 22.96 -4.33
N LEU A 278 29.70 21.76 -4.84
CA LEU A 278 29.54 21.43 -6.26
C LEU A 278 28.08 21.05 -6.50
N THR A 279 27.42 21.69 -7.47
CA THR A 279 26.06 21.34 -7.88
C THR A 279 25.95 21.27 -9.39
N ASP A 280 24.84 20.73 -9.88
CA ASP A 280 24.44 20.90 -11.27
C ASP A 280 24.12 22.38 -11.60
N GLN A 281 23.87 22.66 -12.89
CA GLN A 281 23.57 24.00 -13.37
C GLN A 281 22.11 24.37 -13.06
N CYS A 282 21.83 24.69 -11.79
CA CYS A 282 20.53 25.15 -11.32
C CYS A 282 20.63 26.55 -10.70
N GLN A 283 19.95 27.53 -11.31
CA GLN A 283 19.93 28.91 -10.81
C GLN A 283 19.31 29.01 -9.40
N ALA A 284 18.29 28.20 -9.12
CA ALA A 284 17.63 28.16 -7.83
C ALA A 284 18.58 27.68 -6.71
N MET A 285 19.40 26.66 -6.99
CA MET A 285 20.44 26.21 -6.06
C MET A 285 21.51 27.28 -5.85
N ALA A 286 21.99 27.92 -6.92
CA ALA A 286 23.02 28.96 -6.85
C ALA A 286 22.58 30.14 -5.95
N LEU A 287 21.34 30.62 -6.12
CA LEU A 287 20.77 31.68 -5.27
C LEU A 287 20.68 31.24 -3.80
N ALA A 288 20.19 30.02 -3.55
CA ALA A 288 20.05 29.52 -2.18
C ALA A 288 21.41 29.30 -1.49
N ILE A 289 22.43 28.84 -2.22
CA ILE A 289 23.80 28.66 -1.70
C ILE A 289 24.39 30.03 -1.32
N ALA A 290 24.27 31.04 -2.17
CA ALA A 290 24.78 32.38 -1.89
C ALA A 290 24.16 32.98 -0.62
N ASP A 291 22.86 32.74 -0.39
CA ASP A 291 22.15 33.25 0.78
C ASP A 291 22.51 32.54 2.08
N VAL A 292 22.68 31.21 2.04
CA VAL A 292 22.85 30.38 3.23
C VAL A 292 24.33 30.16 3.58
N PHE A 293 25.17 29.95 2.57
CA PHE A 293 26.57 29.57 2.70
C PHE A 293 27.51 30.72 2.27
N LYS A 294 27.46 31.84 3.01
CA LYS A 294 28.12 33.11 2.64
C LYS A 294 29.61 33.02 2.31
N ASN A 295 30.34 32.08 2.94
CA ASN A 295 31.79 31.92 2.77
C ASN A 295 32.17 30.66 1.99
N THR A 296 31.19 29.96 1.40
CA THR A 296 31.43 28.73 0.65
C THR A 296 31.66 29.04 -0.82
N ILE A 297 32.67 28.42 -1.39
CA ILE A 297 32.94 28.53 -2.82
C ILE A 297 31.94 27.62 -3.56
N HIS A 298 31.07 28.20 -4.38
CA HIS A 298 30.18 27.44 -5.26
C HIS A 298 30.87 27.15 -6.60
N LYS A 299 30.83 25.89 -7.04
CA LYS A 299 31.28 25.44 -8.35
C LYS A 299 30.20 24.60 -9.00
N LEU A 300 30.21 24.56 -10.33
CA LEU A 300 29.37 23.62 -11.07
C LEU A 300 30.11 22.29 -11.25
N CYS A 301 29.38 21.19 -11.13
CA CYS A 301 29.86 19.88 -11.57
C CYS A 301 30.18 19.94 -13.07
N ARG A 302 31.31 19.35 -13.47
CA ARG A 302 31.71 19.21 -14.87
C ARG A 302 31.27 17.88 -15.42
#